data_AF-A0A857M8C6-F1
#
_entry.id   AF-A0A857M8C6-F1
#
_cell.length_a   1.000
_cell.length_b   1.000
_cell.length_c   1.000
_cell.angle_alpha   90.00
_cell.angle_beta   90.00
_cell.angle_gamma   90.00
#
_symmetry.space_group_name_H-M   'P 1'
#
loop_
_entity.id
_entity.type
_entity.pdbx_description
1 polymer ?
#
loop_
_entity_poly.entity_id
_entity_poly.type
_entity_poly.pdbx_seq_one_letter_code
_entity_poly.pdbx_strand_id
1 'polypeptide(L)'
;MQDCDVRPLEILGAHPLDFDCSMKSHTDDGPWPQALAVCSTLFEADERVRSGVLETLDSVRADLRLWGPTRPLELAGRCRTAAYELSFAARAFKRRAFAAAGLAPETMTTTETFLLGSPITSNGGLTAAI
;
A
#
# COMPACT_ATOMS: atom_id res chain seq x y z
N MET A 1 -14.95 20.01 1.75
CA MET A 1 -14.93 18.68 2.39
C MET A 1 -15.25 17.71 1.27
N GLN A 2 -14.21 17.14 0.66
CA GLN A 2 -14.38 16.29 -0.51
C GLN A 2 -14.81 14.93 0.02
N ASP A 3 -16.07 14.57 -0.23
CA ASP A 3 -16.59 13.24 0.12
C ASP A 3 -15.71 12.23 -0.61
N CYS A 4 -14.87 11.50 0.14
CA CYS A 4 -14.06 10.44 -0.43
C CYS A 4 -15.03 9.38 -0.92
N ASP A 5 -15.16 9.22 -2.23
CA ASP A 5 -16.02 8.20 -2.81
C ASP A 5 -15.55 6.81 -2.36
N VAL A 6 -16.30 6.20 -1.43
CA VAL A 6 -15.98 4.91 -0.83
C VAL A 6 -16.46 3.73 -1.67
N ARG A 7 -17.28 3.94 -2.71
CA ARG A 7 -17.83 2.88 -3.55
C ARG A 7 -16.76 1.95 -4.14
N PRO A 8 -15.57 2.42 -4.56
CA PRO A 8 -14.49 1.53 -4.99
C PRO A 8 -13.99 0.58 -3.88
N LEU A 9 -14.01 1.00 -2.61
CA LEU A 9 -13.59 0.19 -1.46
C LEU A 9 -14.65 -0.86 -1.09
N GLU A 10 -15.93 -0.57 -1.32
CA GLU A 10 -17.00 -1.55 -1.13
C GLU A 10 -16.86 -2.75 -2.08
N ILE A 11 -16.27 -2.57 -3.26
CA ILE A 11 -15.97 -3.67 -4.20
C ILE A 11 -14.91 -4.62 -3.61
N LEU A 12 -14.02 -4.11 -2.75
CA LEU A 12 -13.07 -4.93 -2.00
C LEU A 12 -13.70 -5.61 -0.79
N GLY A 13 -14.94 -5.28 -0.43
CA GLY A 13 -15.51 -5.59 0.88
C GLY A 13 -14.75 -4.93 2.03
N ALA A 14 -14.03 -3.84 1.74
CA ALA A 14 -13.22 -3.13 2.72
C ALA A 14 -14.03 -2.05 3.42
N HIS A 15 -13.83 -1.90 4.72
CA HIS A 15 -14.40 -0.82 5.50
C HIS A 15 -13.35 0.28 5.71
N PRO A 16 -13.64 1.54 5.35
CA PRO A 16 -12.72 2.64 5.64
C PRO A 16 -12.66 2.84 7.15
N LEU A 17 -11.44 2.94 7.68
CA LEU A 17 -11.17 3.28 9.07
C LEU A 17 -10.46 4.62 9.11
N ASP A 18 -10.65 5.34 10.21
CA ASP A 18 -9.83 6.52 10.49
C ASP A 18 -8.39 6.09 10.75
N PHE A 19 -7.44 6.68 10.02
CA PHE A 19 -6.04 6.29 10.06
C PHE A 19 -5.44 6.49 11.46
N ASP A 20 -5.67 7.64 12.10
CA ASP A 20 -5.13 7.95 13.43
C ASP A 20 -5.66 7.00 14.49
N CYS A 21 -6.97 6.76 14.49
CA CYS A 21 -7.59 5.80 15.41
C CYS A 21 -7.05 4.39 15.19
N SER A 22 -6.90 3.95 13.93
CA SER A 22 -6.40 2.62 13.60
C SER A 22 -4.95 2.43 14.07
N MET A 23 -4.05 3.37 13.77
CA MET A 23 -2.63 3.27 14.17
C MET A 23 -2.44 3.34 15.68
N LYS A 24 -3.16 4.23 16.39
CA LYS A 24 -3.06 4.35 17.86
C LYS A 24 -3.63 3.15 18.60
N SER A 25 -4.67 2.51 18.05
CA SER A 25 -5.28 1.33 18.65
C SER A 25 -4.39 0.09 18.64
N HIS A 26 -3.33 0.09 17.83
CA HIS A 26 -2.46 -1.07 17.65
C HIS A 26 -1.26 -1.11 18.63
N THR A 27 -1.10 -0.08 19.46
CA THR A 27 -0.05 -0.02 20.49
C THR A 27 -0.36 -0.92 21.70
N ASP A 28 -1.65 -1.21 21.95
CA ASP A 28 -2.13 -2.03 23.08
C ASP A 28 -2.88 -3.29 22.55
N ASP A 29 -2.15 -4.39 22.32
CA ASP A 29 -2.67 -5.76 22.08
C ASP A 29 -3.70 -5.99 20.94
N GLY A 30 -3.91 -5.03 20.04
CA GLY A 30 -4.76 -5.18 18.86
C GLY A 30 -4.16 -6.04 17.73
N PRO A 31 -4.99 -6.61 16.83
CA PRO A 31 -4.48 -7.35 15.67
C PRO A 31 -3.69 -6.42 14.73
N TRP A 32 -2.41 -6.73 14.52
CA TRP A 32 -1.55 -5.97 13.62
C TRP A 32 -1.76 -6.39 12.15
N PRO A 33 -1.82 -5.45 11.20
CA PRO A 33 -1.96 -5.79 9.79
C PRO A 33 -0.72 -6.51 9.26
N GLN A 34 -0.91 -7.62 8.54
CA GLN A 34 0.21 -8.33 7.90
C GLN A 34 0.83 -7.55 6.73
N ALA A 35 0.08 -6.64 6.12
CA ALA A 35 0.55 -5.77 5.05
C ALA A 35 0.00 -4.36 5.21
N LEU A 36 0.87 -3.36 5.00
CA LEU A 36 0.51 -1.95 4.99
C LEU A 36 0.71 -1.42 3.58
N ALA A 37 -0.34 -0.83 3.00
CA ALA A 37 -0.30 -0.33 1.64
C ALA A 37 -0.61 1.19 1.66
N VAL A 38 0.30 2.03 1.14
CA VAL A 38 0.22 3.50 1.26
C VAL A 38 0.43 4.23 -0.06
N CYS A 39 -0.35 5.29 -0.30
CA CYS A 39 -0.11 6.18 -1.43
C CYS A 39 1.13 7.05 -1.17
N SER A 40 2.09 7.03 -2.09
CA SER A 40 3.35 7.78 -2.01
C SER A 40 3.14 9.30 -1.90
N THR A 41 2.12 9.85 -2.58
CA THR A 41 1.77 11.28 -2.44
C THR A 41 1.19 11.60 -1.05
N LEU A 42 0.46 10.67 -0.44
CA LEU A 42 -0.07 10.84 0.91
C LEU A 42 1.05 10.75 1.96
N PHE A 43 2.03 9.86 1.74
CA PHE A 43 3.23 9.78 2.57
C PHE A 43 4.02 11.10 2.56
N GLU A 44 4.08 11.80 1.42
CA GLU A 44 4.74 13.11 1.34
C GLU A 44 3.88 14.25 1.90
N ALA A 45 2.55 14.15 1.79
CA ALA A 45 1.65 15.24 2.18
C ALA A 45 1.29 15.24 3.68
N ASP A 46 1.23 14.09 4.35
CA ASP A 46 0.75 13.97 5.74
C ASP A 46 1.81 13.38 6.67
N GLU A 47 2.24 14.19 7.65
CA GLU A 47 3.23 13.81 8.67
C GLU A 47 2.79 12.60 9.51
N ARG A 48 1.48 12.46 9.79
CA ARG A 48 0.97 11.33 10.57
C ARG A 48 1.13 10.02 9.80
N VAL A 49 0.84 10.05 8.50
CA VAL A 49 1.02 8.90 7.60
C VAL A 49 2.50 8.58 7.46
N ARG A 50 3.35 9.59 7.28
CA ARG A 50 4.81 9.44 7.22
C ARG A 50 5.35 8.74 8.47
N SER A 51 5.03 9.27 9.65
CA SER A 51 5.49 8.74 10.93
C SER A 51 5.05 7.27 11.12
N GLY A 52 3.78 6.95 10.86
CA GLY A 52 3.28 5.58 11.00
C GLY A 52 3.90 4.58 10.01
N VAL A 53 4.20 5.02 8.78
CA VAL A 53 4.90 4.18 7.79
C VAL A 53 6.33 3.89 8.20
N LEU A 54 7.05 4.91 8.71
CA LEU A 54 8.43 4.75 9.16
C LEU A 54 8.51 3.81 10.38
N GLU A 55 7.60 3.96 11.35
CA GLU A 55 7.50 3.05 12.48
C GLU A 55 7.22 1.61 12.03
N THR A 56 6.32 1.44 11.05
CA THR A 56 6.01 0.12 10.49
C THR A 56 7.23 -0.52 9.84
N LEU A 57 8.01 0.25 9.08
CA LEU A 57 9.27 -0.22 8.46
C LEU A 57 10.31 -0.66 9.48
N ASP A 58 10.37 0.02 10.63
CA ASP A 58 11.31 -0.30 11.70
C ASP A 58 10.86 -1.56 12.48
N SER A 59 9.56 -1.86 12.50
CA SER A 59 8.99 -2.85 13.41
C SER A 59 9.01 -4.32 12.94
N VAL A 60 9.39 -4.66 11.70
CA VAL A 60 9.29 -6.03 11.11
C VAL A 60 7.86 -6.61 11.07
N ARG A 61 6.86 -5.87 11.54
CA ARG A 61 5.52 -6.42 11.78
C ARG A 61 4.63 -6.49 10.53
N ALA A 62 4.92 -5.74 9.47
CA ALA A 62 4.10 -5.72 8.25
C ALA A 62 4.91 -5.56 6.96
N ASP A 63 4.42 -6.19 5.89
CA ASP A 63 4.89 -5.95 4.53
C ASP A 63 4.43 -4.58 4.03
N LEU A 64 5.38 -3.66 3.83
CA LEU A 64 5.06 -2.33 3.32
C LEU A 64 5.00 -2.32 1.79
N ARG A 65 3.95 -1.71 1.24
CA ARG A 65 3.79 -1.44 -0.19
C ARG A 65 3.43 0.02 -0.41
N LEU A 66 4.17 0.74 -1.25
CA LEU A 66 3.75 2.06 -1.71
C LEU A 66 3.44 2.08 -3.19
N TRP A 67 2.39 2.79 -3.56
CA TRP A 67 2.04 3.07 -4.96
C TRP A 67 2.06 4.56 -5.26
N GLY A 68 2.20 4.89 -6.53
CA GLY A 68 2.20 6.26 -7.03
C GLY A 68 3.58 6.75 -7.48
N PRO A 69 3.62 7.99 -8.01
CA PRO A 69 4.75 8.47 -8.79
C PRO A 69 5.92 8.94 -7.91
N THR A 70 5.68 9.25 -6.64
CA THR A 70 6.69 9.86 -5.81
C THR A 70 7.63 8.82 -5.22
N ARG A 71 8.87 9.24 -5.00
CA ARG A 71 9.98 8.43 -4.50
C ARG A 71 10.62 9.17 -3.33
N PRO A 72 10.03 9.07 -2.12
CA PRO A 72 10.52 9.78 -0.95
C PRO A 72 11.94 9.36 -0.59
N LEU A 73 12.79 10.33 -0.23
CA LEU A 73 14.20 10.09 0.07
C LEU A 73 14.38 9.20 1.31
N GLU A 74 13.47 9.31 2.27
CA GLU A 74 13.43 8.52 3.50
C GLU A 74 13.25 7.02 3.24
N LEU A 75 12.72 6.67 2.06
CA LEU A 75 12.52 5.30 1.61
C LEU A 75 13.65 4.82 0.69
N ALA A 76 14.58 5.70 0.30
CA ALA A 76 15.71 5.36 -0.56
C ALA A 76 16.61 4.34 0.14
N GLY A 77 16.94 3.25 -0.57
CA GLY A 77 17.74 2.14 -0.03
C GLY A 77 17.00 1.22 0.95
N ARG A 78 15.81 1.59 1.43
CA ARG A 78 14.95 0.76 2.29
C ARG A 78 13.85 0.03 1.51
N CYS A 79 13.44 0.58 0.38
CA CYS A 79 12.42 0.00 -0.48
C CYS A 79 12.99 -0.40 -1.85
N ARG A 80 12.50 -1.51 -2.42
CA ARG A 80 12.78 -1.92 -3.81
C ARG A 80 11.58 -1.67 -4.71
N THR A 81 11.81 -1.32 -5.97
CA THR A 81 10.72 -1.26 -6.95
C THR A 81 10.43 -2.66 -7.49
N ALA A 82 9.15 -3.05 -7.54
CA ALA A 82 8.69 -4.28 -8.15
C ALA A 82 7.48 -4.02 -9.06
N ALA A 83 7.50 -4.61 -10.25
CA ALA A 83 6.39 -4.58 -11.20
C ALA A 83 5.68 -5.93 -11.20
N TYR A 84 4.36 -5.92 -11.17
CA TYR A 84 3.51 -7.12 -11.16
C TYR A 84 2.55 -7.08 -12.34
N GLU A 85 2.51 -8.16 -13.11
CA GLU A 85 1.46 -8.36 -14.10
C GLU A 85 0.16 -8.78 -13.41
N LEU A 86 -0.93 -8.10 -13.75
CA LEU A 86 -2.24 -8.38 -13.21
C LEU A 86 -2.77 -9.70 -13.80
N SER A 87 -3.09 -10.63 -12.92
CA SER A 87 -3.82 -11.84 -13.28
C SER A 87 -5.18 -11.52 -13.92
N PHE A 88 -5.79 -12.49 -14.57
CA PHE A 88 -7.12 -12.31 -15.16
C PHE A 88 -8.16 -11.84 -14.14
N ALA A 89 -8.13 -12.41 -12.93
CA ALA A 89 -9.00 -12.01 -11.83
C ALA A 89 -8.72 -10.56 -11.39
N ALA A 90 -7.44 -10.18 -11.24
CA ALA A 90 -7.07 -8.82 -10.84
C ALA A 90 -7.46 -7.78 -11.91
N ARG A 91 -7.34 -8.12 -13.21
CA ARG A 91 -7.81 -7.28 -14.32
C ARG A 91 -9.32 -7.11 -14.29
N ALA A 92 -10.08 -8.19 -14.05
CA ALA A 92 -11.53 -8.14 -13.94
C ALA A 92 -11.97 -7.25 -12.78
N PHE A 93 -11.33 -7.40 -11.62
CA PHE A 93 -11.54 -6.54 -10.45
C PHE A 93 -11.25 -5.07 -10.78
N LYS A 94 -10.06 -4.76 -11.32
CA LYS A 94 -9.65 -3.39 -11.64
C LYS A 94 -10.60 -2.71 -12.62
N ARG A 95 -11.16 -3.45 -13.60
CA ARG A 95 -12.18 -2.92 -14.53
C ARG A 95 -13.43 -2.47 -13.80
N ARG A 96 -13.92 -3.28 -12.85
CA ARG A 96 -15.12 -2.94 -12.07
C ARG A 96 -14.88 -1.73 -11.18
N ALA A 97 -13.70 -1.65 -10.55
CA ALA A 97 -13.29 -0.51 -9.75
C ALA A 97 -13.18 0.79 -10.58
N PHE A 98 -12.56 0.74 -11.77
CA PHE A 98 -12.49 1.88 -12.69
C PHE A 98 -13.88 2.36 -13.10
N ALA A 99 -14.77 1.45 -13.49
CA ALA A 99 -16.14 1.79 -13.84
C ALA A 99 -16.91 2.43 -12.67
N ALA A 100 -16.71 1.94 -11.44
CA ALA A 100 -17.35 2.52 -10.25
C ALA A 100 -16.80 3.91 -9.90
N ALA A 101 -15.51 4.15 -10.14
CA ALA A 101 -14.85 5.44 -9.96
C ALA A 101 -15.11 6.43 -11.12
N GLY A 102 -15.89 6.04 -12.15
CA GLY A 102 -16.13 6.88 -13.33
C GLY A 102 -14.91 7.06 -14.25
N LEU A 103 -13.92 6.16 -14.14
CA LEU A 103 -12.70 6.17 -14.94
C LEU A 103 -12.86 5.31 -16.19
N ALA A 104 -12.25 5.73 -17.30
CA ALA A 104 -12.30 5.00 -18.56
C ALA A 104 -11.44 3.71 -18.48
N PRO A 105 -11.97 2.52 -18.84
CA PRO A 105 -11.23 1.26 -18.80
C PRO A 105 -9.96 1.26 -19.66
N GLU A 106 -9.91 2.07 -20.72
CA GLU A 106 -8.76 2.18 -21.63
C GLU A 106 -7.51 2.78 -20.97
N THR A 107 -7.68 3.48 -19.83
CA THR A 107 -6.56 4.01 -19.04
C THR A 107 -5.96 2.95 -18.10
N MET A 108 -6.51 1.74 -18.08
CA MET A 108 -6.02 0.66 -17.23
C MET A 108 -4.76 0.02 -17.79
N THR A 109 -3.68 0.08 -17.02
CA THR A 109 -2.50 -0.76 -17.24
C THR A 109 -2.74 -2.19 -16.77
N THR A 110 -2.11 -3.16 -17.45
CA THR A 110 -2.04 -4.57 -17.03
C THR A 110 -0.89 -4.85 -16.07
N THR A 111 -0.01 -3.88 -15.87
CA THR A 111 1.12 -3.96 -14.94
C THR A 111 0.98 -2.90 -13.87
N GLU A 112 1.22 -3.28 -12.62
CA GLU A 112 1.27 -2.38 -11.46
C GLU A 112 2.67 -2.33 -10.88
N THR A 113 3.14 -1.13 -10.54
CA THR A 113 4.47 -0.94 -9.96
C THR A 113 4.35 -0.44 -8.53
N PHE A 114 5.04 -1.11 -7.61
CA PHE A 114 5.06 -0.77 -6.19
C PHE A 114 6.49 -0.58 -5.69
N LEU A 115 6.64 0.25 -4.66
CA LEU A 115 7.78 0.19 -3.77
C LEU A 115 7.47 -0.81 -2.66
N LEU A 116 8.33 -1.80 -2.50
CA LEU A 116 8.22 -2.80 -1.45
C LEU A 116 9.24 -2.45 -0.38
N GLY A 117 8.75 -2.13 0.82
CA GLY A 117 9.58 -2.08 2.01
C GLY A 117 9.77 -3.49 2.52
N SER A 118 11.01 -3.95 2.55
CA SER A 118 11.34 -5.16 3.30
C SER A 118 11.77 -4.73 4.70
N PRO A 119 11.33 -5.42 5.75
CA PRO A 119 12.03 -5.30 7.02
C PRO A 119 13.51 -5.61 6.80
N ILE A 120 14.37 -4.95 7.55
CA ILE A 120 15.81 -5.18 7.52
C ILE A 120 16.04 -6.61 7.99
N THR A 121 16.05 -7.57 7.06
CA THR A 121 16.47 -8.93 7.38
C THR A 121 17.97 -8.84 7.56
N SER A 122 18.44 -8.85 8.81
CA SER A 122 19.86 -9.07 9.09
C SER A 122 20.28 -10.32 8.31
N ASN A 123 21.23 -10.14 7.42
CA ASN A 123 21.58 -11.04 6.34
C ASN A 123 22.02 -12.42 6.89
N GLY A 124 21.18 -13.43 6.71
CA GLY A 124 21.52 -14.84 6.81
C GLY A 124 20.90 -15.52 5.59
N GLY A 125 21.70 -15.65 4.54
CA GLY A 125 21.23 -15.85 3.17
C GLY A 125 20.33 -17.05 2.99
N LEU A 126 19.50 -17.00 1.95
CA LEU A 126 19.10 -18.13 1.12
C LEU A 126 18.48 -17.57 -0.17
N THR A 127 19.19 -17.82 -1.26
CA THR A 127 18.68 -17.76 -2.63
C THR A 127 17.44 -18.64 -2.75
N ALA A 128 16.29 -18.05 -3.10
CA ALA A 128 15.20 -18.80 -3.69
C ALA A 128 15.08 -18.37 -5.15
N ALA A 129 15.63 -19.23 -6.02
CA ALA A 129 15.29 -19.24 -7.43
C ALA A 129 13.80 -19.58 -7.58
N ILE A 130 13.15 -18.89 -8.51
CA ILE A 130 12.00 -19.40 -9.25
C ILE A 130 12.33 -19.23 -10.72
#